data_AF-A0A0B9ATA2-F1
#
_entry.id   AF-A0A0B9ATA2-F1
#
_cell.length_a   1.000
_cell.length_b   1.000
_cell.length_c   1.000
_cell.angle_alpha   90.00
_cell.angle_beta   90.00
_cell.angle_gamma   90.00
#
_symmetry.space_group_name_H-M   'P 1'
#
loop_
_entity.id
_entity.type
_entity.pdbx_description
1 polymer ?
#
loop_
_entity_poly.entity_id
_entity_poly.type
_entity_poly.pdbx_seq_one_letter_code
_entity_poly.pdbx_strand_id
1 'polypeptide(L)'
;MSIELPKSLERTMRSAGLVDPRTDNPSLNQWSKESGVHTSTISSFLSGRKSRPANVQKMADALEVSTTDLYSMVGRELSPWSPPSGTEKLNTRQRQALNELILAFIEEEPAERAGDGSGNATPMNQAGGKPAISDDDGLGSFGGRARGDLDHESVNDGAGDNVHKLFSPPPPASETAAWETENRGRKTRKQQDDDAEASQDPGDDEE
;
A
#
# COMPACT_ATOMS: atom_id res chain seq x y z
N MET A 1 28.57 -9.22 -3.59
CA MET A 1 28.67 -8.33 -4.76
C MET A 1 29.07 -6.97 -4.26
N SER A 2 30.26 -6.49 -4.63
CA SER A 2 30.65 -5.11 -4.39
C SER A 2 29.94 -4.26 -5.44
N ILE A 3 29.08 -3.34 -5.00
CA ILE A 3 28.47 -2.35 -5.88
C ILE A 3 29.50 -1.25 -6.08
N GLU A 4 29.95 -1.05 -7.31
CA GLU A 4 30.74 0.12 -7.65
C GLU A 4 29.86 1.36 -7.59
N LEU A 5 30.26 2.33 -6.79
CA LEU A 5 29.53 3.58 -6.63
C LEU A 5 29.89 4.53 -7.77
N PRO A 6 28.90 5.23 -8.37
CA PRO A 6 29.20 6.31 -9.30
C PRO A 6 30.07 7.38 -8.63
N LYS A 7 31.10 7.88 -9.33
CA LYS A 7 32.04 8.89 -8.78
C LYS A 7 31.35 10.15 -8.26
N SER A 8 30.24 10.54 -8.87
CA SER A 8 29.40 11.65 -8.42
C SER A 8 28.84 11.37 -7.03
N LEU A 9 28.23 10.19 -6.84
CA LEU A 9 27.70 9.74 -5.56
C LEU A 9 28.80 9.59 -4.50
N GLU A 10 29.95 9.01 -4.84
CA GLU A 10 31.09 8.89 -3.92
C GLU A 10 31.54 10.26 -3.38
N ARG A 11 31.61 11.26 -4.25
CA ARG A 11 31.97 12.63 -3.87
C ARG A 11 30.95 13.23 -2.91
N THR A 12 29.66 13.05 -3.20
CA THR A 12 28.56 13.54 -2.34
C THR A 12 28.54 12.84 -0.99
N MET A 13 28.77 11.52 -0.95
CA MET A 13 28.88 10.78 0.31
C MET A 13 30.06 11.27 1.16
N ARG A 14 31.20 11.58 0.53
CA ARG A 14 32.35 12.16 1.23
C ARG A 14 32.05 13.56 1.77
N SER A 15 31.40 14.42 0.99
CA SER A 15 31.03 15.77 1.45
C SER A 15 30.01 15.75 2.58
N ALA A 16 29.08 14.79 2.57
CA ALA A 16 28.10 14.57 3.64
C ALA A 16 28.68 13.84 4.86
N GLY A 17 29.98 13.50 4.87
CA GLY A 17 30.62 12.78 5.98
C GLY A 17 30.21 11.31 6.12
N LEU A 18 29.55 10.73 5.11
CA LEU A 18 29.07 9.34 5.10
C LEU A 18 30.19 8.36 4.72
N VAL A 19 31.27 8.40 5.49
CA VAL A 19 32.48 7.62 5.29
C VAL A 19 32.75 6.67 6.47
N ASP A 20 33.39 5.55 6.19
CA ASP A 20 33.86 4.65 7.24
C ASP A 20 35.00 5.34 8.03
N PRO A 21 34.88 5.52 9.36
CA PRO A 21 35.90 6.19 10.17
C PRO A 21 37.26 5.49 10.16
N ARG A 22 37.33 4.22 9.76
CA ARG A 22 38.59 3.46 9.68
C ARG A 22 39.33 3.62 8.35
N THR A 23 38.61 3.79 7.26
CA THR A 23 39.17 3.75 5.90
C THR A 23 38.97 5.03 5.11
N ASP A 24 38.17 5.97 5.63
CA ASP A 24 37.75 7.20 4.96
C ASP A 24 37.09 6.94 3.59
N ASN A 25 36.57 5.74 3.36
CA ASN A 25 35.86 5.38 2.13
C ASN A 25 34.35 5.56 2.30
N PRO A 26 33.61 5.93 1.23
CA PRO A 26 32.15 6.00 1.26
C PRO A 26 31.54 4.72 1.81
N SER A 27 30.63 4.85 2.78
CA SER A 27 30.08 3.71 3.52
C SER A 27 28.57 3.66 3.45
N LEU A 28 28.04 2.59 2.84
CA LEU A 28 26.60 2.32 2.82
C LEU A 28 26.03 2.10 4.23
N ASN A 29 26.84 1.60 5.16
CA ASN A 29 26.42 1.42 6.55
C ASN A 29 26.22 2.76 7.25
N GLN A 30 27.07 3.75 6.96
CA GLN A 30 26.89 5.09 7.51
C GLN A 30 25.70 5.81 6.88
N TRP A 31 25.57 5.72 5.56
CA TRP A 31 24.40 6.25 4.87
C TRP A 31 23.09 5.61 5.35
N SER A 32 23.11 4.32 5.66
CA SER A 32 21.96 3.62 6.25
C SER A 32 21.58 4.14 7.63
N LYS A 33 22.57 4.47 8.48
CA LYS A 33 22.31 5.06 9.80
C LYS A 33 21.72 6.45 9.69
N GLU A 34 22.29 7.29 8.83
CA GLU A 34 21.86 8.68 8.65
C GLU A 34 20.47 8.78 8.02
N SER A 35 20.22 8.01 6.95
CA SER A 35 18.92 8.02 6.26
C SER A 35 17.83 7.23 6.99
N GLY A 36 18.19 6.38 7.96
CA GLY A 36 17.29 5.39 8.56
C GLY A 36 16.76 4.34 7.57
N VAL A 37 17.36 4.22 6.38
CA VAL A 37 17.01 3.23 5.36
C VAL A 37 17.97 2.06 5.44
N HIS A 38 17.48 0.82 5.46
CA HIS A 38 18.34 -0.36 5.58
C HIS A 38 19.33 -0.49 4.41
N THR A 39 20.56 -0.92 4.69
CA THR A 39 21.67 -1.06 3.71
C THR A 39 21.30 -1.90 2.49
N SER A 40 20.51 -2.96 2.67
CA SER A 40 20.03 -3.80 1.56
C SER A 40 19.07 -3.05 0.63
N THR A 41 18.27 -2.11 1.16
CA THR A 41 17.38 -1.25 0.38
C THR A 41 18.18 -0.22 -0.41
N ILE A 42 19.21 0.37 0.21
CA ILE A 42 20.14 1.28 -0.47
C ILE A 42 20.88 0.53 -1.59
N SER A 43 21.44 -0.64 -1.29
CA SER A 43 22.11 -1.52 -2.25
C SER A 43 21.18 -1.93 -3.42
N SER A 44 19.93 -2.27 -3.11
CA SER A 44 18.90 -2.57 -4.12
C SER A 44 18.59 -1.34 -4.98
N PHE A 45 18.47 -0.16 -4.37
CA PHE A 45 18.26 1.09 -5.07
C PHE A 45 19.43 1.38 -6.01
N LEU A 46 20.69 1.28 -5.55
CA LEU A 46 21.87 1.52 -6.38
C LEU A 46 21.99 0.54 -7.56
N SER A 47 21.65 -0.73 -7.33
CA SER A 47 21.79 -1.81 -8.33
C SER A 47 20.74 -1.85 -9.44
N GLY A 48 19.73 -0.99 -9.42
CA GLY A 48 18.72 -0.94 -10.49
C GLY A 48 17.28 -0.98 -10.01
N ARG A 49 17.06 -1.45 -8.78
CA ARG A 49 15.71 -1.79 -8.33
C ARG A 49 14.91 -0.53 -7.99
N LYS A 50 13.60 -0.61 -8.26
CA LYS A 50 12.64 0.41 -7.84
C LYS A 50 12.64 0.46 -6.32
N SER A 51 12.76 1.66 -5.77
CA SER A 51 12.61 1.91 -4.34
C SER A 51 11.36 2.77 -4.12
N ARG A 52 10.78 2.69 -2.93
CA ARG A 52 9.61 3.52 -2.58
C ARG A 52 10.02 5.00 -2.56
N PRO A 53 9.17 5.93 -3.04
CA PRO A 53 9.48 7.37 -3.05
C PRO A 53 9.95 7.88 -1.69
N ALA A 54 9.24 7.53 -0.61
CA ALA A 54 9.62 7.88 0.76
C ALA A 54 11.04 7.43 1.16
N ASN A 55 11.49 6.24 0.73
CA ASN A 55 12.85 5.79 1.01
C ASN A 55 13.89 6.58 0.19
N VAL A 56 13.56 6.93 -1.05
CA VAL A 56 14.43 7.75 -1.91
C VAL A 56 14.57 9.16 -1.35
N GLN A 57 13.48 9.73 -0.84
CA GLN A 57 13.51 11.01 -0.13
C GLN A 57 14.46 10.96 1.07
N LYS A 58 14.28 10.00 1.98
CA LYS A 58 15.19 9.81 3.13
C LYS A 58 16.66 9.63 2.75
N MET A 59 16.92 8.88 1.67
CA MET A 59 18.27 8.68 1.14
C MET A 59 18.87 10.00 0.59
N ALA A 60 18.05 10.83 -0.05
CA ALA A 60 18.45 12.13 -0.61
C ALA A 60 18.66 13.18 0.50
N ASP A 61 17.78 13.21 1.49
CA ASP A 61 17.87 14.10 2.66
C ASP A 61 19.17 13.87 3.43
N ALA A 62 19.57 12.61 3.64
CA ALA A 62 20.84 12.25 4.29
C ALA A 62 22.09 12.67 3.50
N LEU A 63 21.94 12.96 2.20
CA LEU A 63 23.00 13.46 1.34
C LEU A 63 22.91 14.98 1.12
N GLU A 64 21.89 15.63 1.67
CA GLU A 64 21.57 17.05 1.45
C GLU A 64 21.39 17.39 -0.05
N VAL A 65 20.81 16.48 -0.82
CA VAL A 65 20.54 16.67 -2.26
C VAL A 65 19.07 16.47 -2.60
N SER A 66 18.64 16.95 -3.76
CA SER A 66 17.29 16.66 -4.24
C SER A 66 17.16 15.20 -4.68
N THR A 67 15.93 14.65 -4.68
CA THR A 67 15.68 13.30 -5.19
C THR A 67 16.03 13.17 -6.67
N THR A 68 15.77 14.21 -7.46
CA THR A 68 16.18 14.30 -8.88
C THR A 68 17.69 14.21 -9.05
N ASP A 69 18.46 14.90 -8.20
CA ASP A 69 19.92 14.84 -8.23
C ASP A 69 20.41 13.46 -7.83
N LEU A 70 19.84 12.86 -6.77
CA LEU A 70 20.18 11.49 -6.35
C LEU A 70 19.93 10.49 -7.49
N TYR A 71 18.78 10.59 -8.16
CA TYR A 71 18.46 9.79 -9.34
C TYR A 71 19.49 9.99 -10.46
N SER A 72 19.84 11.24 -10.76
CA SER A 72 20.85 11.59 -11.76
C SER A 72 22.24 11.05 -11.41
N MET A 73 22.64 11.11 -10.13
CA MET A 73 23.92 10.59 -9.64
C MET A 73 24.03 9.07 -9.82
N VAL A 74 22.93 8.34 -9.72
CA VAL A 74 22.87 6.89 -9.97
C VAL A 74 22.61 6.53 -11.43
N GLY A 75 22.72 7.51 -12.34
CA GLY A 75 22.53 7.31 -13.78
C GLY A 75 21.08 7.04 -14.18
N ARG A 76 20.12 7.52 -13.38
CA ARG A 76 18.68 7.41 -13.65
C ARG A 76 18.11 8.79 -13.82
N GLU A 77 17.94 9.24 -15.04
CA GLU A 77 17.19 10.46 -15.27
C GLU A 77 15.70 10.18 -15.09
N LEU A 78 15.04 10.94 -14.22
CA LEU A 78 13.59 11.01 -14.23
C LEU A 78 13.20 11.75 -15.50
N SER A 79 12.66 11.03 -16.49
CA SER A 79 12.14 11.67 -17.70
C SER A 79 11.05 12.66 -17.29
N PRO A 80 11.08 13.91 -17.79
CA PRO A 80 10.01 14.86 -17.56
C PRO A 80 8.67 14.23 -17.91
N TRP A 81 7.69 14.35 -17.02
CA TRP A 81 6.36 13.83 -17.30
C TRP A 81 5.81 14.52 -18.55
N SER A 82 5.42 13.72 -19.53
CA SER A 82 4.75 14.19 -20.73
C SER A 82 3.30 13.74 -20.68
N PRO A 83 2.32 14.65 -20.84
CA PRO A 83 0.92 14.27 -20.86
C PRO A 83 0.66 13.30 -22.02
N PRO A 84 -0.19 12.28 -21.83
CA PRO A 84 -0.51 11.34 -22.91
C PRO A 84 -1.17 12.04 -24.10
N SER A 85 -1.09 11.44 -25.28
CA SER A 85 -1.76 11.96 -26.47
C SER A 85 -3.27 12.08 -26.22
N GLY A 86 -3.88 13.21 -26.64
CA GLY A 86 -5.32 13.46 -26.45
C GLY A 86 -5.66 14.31 -25.23
N THR A 87 -4.70 14.57 -24.34
CA THR A 87 -4.86 15.57 -23.25
C THR A 87 -5.15 16.96 -23.80
N GLU A 88 -4.78 17.23 -25.06
CA GLU A 88 -5.11 18.47 -25.77
C GLU A 88 -6.62 18.70 -25.93
N LYS A 89 -7.41 17.62 -26.01
CA LYS A 89 -8.87 17.68 -26.15
C LYS A 89 -9.59 18.05 -24.86
N LEU A 90 -8.90 18.04 -23.73
CA LEU A 90 -9.50 18.40 -22.45
C LEU A 90 -9.80 19.90 -22.41
N ASN A 91 -11.03 20.22 -22.05
CA ASN A 91 -11.43 21.60 -21.80
C ASN A 91 -10.80 22.13 -20.51
N THR A 92 -10.86 23.45 -20.30
CA THR A 92 -10.23 24.12 -19.15
C THR A 92 -10.66 23.51 -17.81
N ARG A 93 -11.96 23.21 -17.65
CA ARG A 93 -12.50 22.63 -16.42
C ARG A 93 -11.95 21.23 -16.15
N GLN A 94 -11.81 20.41 -17.19
CA GLN A 94 -11.25 19.05 -17.07
C GLN A 94 -9.76 19.08 -16.75
N ARG A 95 -9.00 19.99 -17.39
CA ARG A 95 -7.58 20.18 -17.07
C ARG A 95 -7.38 20.65 -15.64
N GLN A 96 -8.21 21.59 -15.18
CA GLN A 96 -8.17 22.06 -13.80
C GLN A 96 -8.47 20.90 -12.83
N ALA A 97 -9.53 20.12 -13.07
CA ALA A 97 -9.86 18.97 -12.23
C ALA A 97 -8.72 17.93 -12.15
N LEU A 98 -8.03 17.66 -13.27
CA LEU A 98 -6.86 16.78 -13.26
C LEU A 98 -5.68 17.37 -12.50
N ASN A 99 -5.43 18.67 -12.64
CA ASN A 99 -4.37 19.34 -11.88
C ASN A 99 -4.65 19.29 -10.38
N GLU A 100 -5.88 19.59 -9.95
CA GLU A 100 -6.28 19.48 -8.54
C GLU A 100 -6.13 18.03 -8.02
N LEU A 101 -6.49 17.04 -8.83
CA LEU A 101 -6.32 15.63 -8.48
C LEU A 101 -4.84 15.24 -8.32
N ILE A 102 -3.98 15.70 -9.23
CA ILE A 102 -2.53 15.46 -9.15
C ILE A 102 -1.96 16.15 -7.91
N LEU A 103 -2.37 17.39 -7.63
CA LEU A 103 -1.95 18.13 -6.44
C LEU A 103 -2.38 17.40 -5.16
N ALA A 104 -3.61 16.89 -5.10
CA ALA A 104 -4.07 16.10 -3.96
C ALA A 104 -3.20 14.86 -3.71
N PHE A 105 -2.78 14.14 -4.77
CA PHE A 105 -1.86 13.01 -4.61
C PHE A 105 -0.45 13.40 -4.16
N ILE A 106 0.01 14.61 -4.52
CA ILE A 106 1.30 15.14 -4.05
C ILE A 106 1.20 15.52 -2.57
N GLU A 107 0.10 16.13 -2.16
CA GLU A 107 -0.15 16.53 -0.76
C GLU A 107 -0.36 15.31 0.17
N GLU A 108 -0.99 14.23 -0.33
CA GLU A 108 -1.25 12.99 0.42
C GLU A 108 -0.05 12.04 0.57
N GLU A 109 1.12 12.35 0.01
CA GLU A 109 2.39 11.68 0.34
C GLU A 109 3.17 12.49 1.41
N PRO A 110 2.69 12.63 2.67
CA PRO A 110 3.54 13.17 3.71
C PRO A 110 4.63 12.15 4.05
N ALA A 111 5.86 12.64 4.14
CA ALA A 111 7.07 11.95 4.57
C ALA A 111 6.99 11.29 5.97
N GLU A 112 5.83 11.25 6.62
CA GLU A 112 5.67 10.95 8.05
C GLU A 112 5.06 9.57 8.37
N ARG A 113 4.70 8.73 7.39
CA ARG A 113 4.31 7.33 7.66
C ARG A 113 5.49 6.34 7.63
N ALA A 114 6.66 6.79 8.07
CA ALA A 114 7.86 5.96 8.13
C ALA A 114 8.37 5.86 9.57
N GLY A 115 7.50 5.36 10.44
CA GLY A 115 7.74 5.09 11.86
C GLY A 115 6.85 3.95 12.34
N ASP A 116 6.97 2.78 11.73
CA ASP A 116 6.45 1.50 12.22
C ASP A 116 7.55 0.47 11.91
N GLY A 117 8.30 0.13 12.96
CA GLY A 117 9.21 -0.99 12.94
C GLY A 117 8.41 -2.28 13.06
N SER A 118 8.00 -2.84 11.93
CA SER A 118 7.51 -4.21 11.86
C SER A 118 8.53 -5.06 11.10
N GLY A 119 9.19 -5.92 11.88
CA GLY A 119 10.27 -6.79 11.44
C GLY A 119 9.86 -7.64 10.24
N ASN A 120 10.68 -7.58 9.19
CA ASN A 120 10.59 -8.54 8.12
C ASN A 120 10.89 -9.94 8.70
N ALA A 121 9.85 -10.73 8.89
CA ALA A 121 9.93 -12.12 9.30
C ALA A 121 10.83 -12.88 8.32
N THR A 122 12.00 -13.28 8.80
CA THR A 122 12.88 -14.22 8.10
C THR A 122 12.12 -15.55 7.94
N PRO A 123 12.00 -16.14 6.73
CA PRO A 123 11.59 -17.53 6.62
C PRO A 123 12.75 -18.39 7.15
N MET A 124 12.57 -19.01 8.32
CA MET A 124 13.52 -19.99 8.86
C MET A 124 13.51 -21.24 7.97
N ASN A 125 14.47 -21.36 7.06
CA ASN A 125 14.87 -22.66 6.55
C ASN A 125 15.70 -23.36 7.64
N GLN A 126 15.04 -24.11 8.52
CA GLN A 126 15.70 -25.08 9.39
C GLN A 126 16.26 -26.22 8.52
N ALA A 127 17.53 -26.11 8.14
CA ALA A 127 18.32 -27.25 7.69
C ALA A 127 18.71 -28.08 8.92
N GLY A 128 17.86 -29.07 9.25
CA GLY A 128 18.09 -30.03 10.34
C GLY A 128 18.51 -31.40 9.82
N GLY A 129 19.68 -31.86 10.29
CA GLY A 129 20.17 -33.24 10.17
C GLY A 129 21.56 -33.29 9.51
N LYS A 130 22.63 -33.77 10.13
CA LYS A 130 22.83 -34.80 11.17
C LYS A 130 24.16 -34.52 11.90
N PRO A 131 24.47 -35.14 13.07
CA PRO A 131 24.98 -36.52 13.10
C PRO A 131 24.52 -37.41 14.28
N ALA A 132 24.45 -38.71 13.97
CA ALA A 132 24.80 -39.92 14.74
C ALA A 132 24.19 -40.23 16.14
N ILE A 133 23.52 -41.41 16.19
CA ILE A 133 23.69 -42.54 17.14
C ILE A 133 23.34 -42.24 18.62
N SER A 134 22.34 -42.90 19.23
CA SER A 134 22.44 -44.25 19.78
C SER A 134 21.05 -44.83 20.12
N ASP A 135 21.03 -46.15 20.30
CA ASP A 135 19.92 -47.10 20.48
C ASP A 135 19.08 -46.98 21.77
N ASP A 136 17.98 -47.77 21.81
CA ASP A 136 17.21 -48.23 22.99
C ASP A 136 16.48 -47.17 23.83
N ASP A 137 15.30 -47.38 24.42
CA ASP A 137 14.39 -48.52 24.52
C ASP A 137 13.12 -48.01 25.23
N GLY A 138 11.99 -48.65 24.97
CA GLY A 138 11.03 -48.94 26.03
C GLY A 138 10.16 -47.81 26.62
N LEU A 139 8.89 -47.83 26.21
CA LEU A 139 7.73 -47.83 27.13
C LEU A 139 7.60 -46.69 28.17
N GLY A 140 6.62 -45.83 27.92
CA GLY A 140 5.70 -45.39 28.97
C GLY A 140 5.78 -43.91 29.36
N SER A 141 4.76 -43.14 28.95
CA SER A 141 3.93 -42.39 29.92
C SER A 141 2.72 -41.78 29.22
N PHE A 142 1.60 -42.47 29.36
CA PHE A 142 0.27 -41.86 29.30
C PHE A 142 0.12 -40.93 30.50
N GLY A 143 -0.31 -39.69 30.29
CA GLY A 143 -0.83 -38.86 31.38
C GLY A 143 -0.75 -37.37 31.10
N GLY A 144 -1.91 -36.68 31.14
CA GLY A 144 -1.94 -35.23 31.34
C GLY A 144 -2.71 -34.42 30.30
N ARG A 145 -3.98 -34.76 30.01
CA ARG A 145 -4.93 -33.74 29.54
C ARG A 145 -5.32 -32.88 30.74
N ALA A 146 -4.60 -31.79 30.97
CA ALA A 146 -5.06 -30.69 31.81
C ALA A 146 -5.54 -29.57 30.87
N ARG A 147 -6.86 -29.48 30.69
CA ARG A 147 -7.54 -28.29 30.18
C ARG A 147 -7.44 -27.26 31.30
N GLY A 148 -6.48 -26.34 31.18
CA GLY A 148 -6.36 -25.16 32.02
C GLY A 148 -7.08 -23.98 31.38
N ASP A 149 -8.11 -23.53 32.09
CA ASP A 149 -8.64 -22.16 32.24
C ASP A 149 -8.37 -21.11 31.15
N LEU A 150 -9.49 -20.70 30.55
CA LEU A 150 -9.66 -19.48 29.76
C LEU A 150 -9.91 -18.31 30.72
N ASP A 151 -8.84 -17.81 31.33
CA ASP A 151 -8.87 -16.58 32.12
C ASP A 151 -8.47 -15.41 31.22
N HIS A 152 -9.40 -14.94 30.38
CA HIS A 152 -9.27 -13.69 29.65
C HIS A 152 -9.75 -12.53 30.54
N GLU A 153 -8.96 -12.18 31.56
CA GLU A 153 -9.18 -10.96 32.31
C GLU A 153 -8.58 -9.76 31.57
N SER A 154 -9.44 -8.77 31.30
CA SER A 154 -9.16 -7.33 31.16
C SER A 154 -8.08 -6.91 30.14
N VAL A 155 -8.33 -6.00 29.20
CA VAL A 155 -8.54 -4.58 29.46
C VAL A 155 -9.11 -3.97 28.17
N ASN A 156 -10.37 -3.51 28.21
CA ASN A 156 -10.90 -2.54 27.26
C ASN A 156 -11.35 -1.32 28.06
N ASP A 157 -10.41 -0.44 28.35
CA ASP A 157 -10.56 0.84 29.03
C ASP A 157 -10.36 2.04 28.08
N GLY A 158 -10.49 1.81 26.77
CA GLY A 158 -10.44 2.85 25.75
C GLY A 158 -11.81 3.46 25.48
N ALA A 159 -12.09 4.60 26.12
CA ALA A 159 -13.20 5.50 25.82
C ALA A 159 -13.41 5.69 24.30
N GLY A 160 -14.50 5.11 23.77
CA GLY A 160 -14.90 5.22 22.37
C GLY A 160 -15.61 6.53 22.05
N ASP A 161 -14.91 7.66 22.16
CA ASP A 161 -15.50 9.00 22.00
C ASP A 161 -14.99 9.77 20.76
N ASN A 162 -14.73 9.08 19.65
CA ASN A 162 -14.22 9.72 18.41
C ASN A 162 -15.10 9.48 17.16
N VAL A 163 -16.42 9.32 17.32
CA VAL A 163 -17.33 9.38 16.16
C VAL A 163 -17.90 10.80 16.05
N HIS A 164 -17.27 11.61 15.20
CA HIS A 164 -17.82 12.89 14.79
C HIS A 164 -19.24 12.72 14.23
N LYS A 165 -20.22 13.38 14.85
CA LYS A 165 -21.59 13.53 14.33
C LYS A 165 -21.56 14.39 13.06
N LEU A 166 -21.31 13.77 11.92
CA LEU A 166 -21.37 14.38 10.58
C LEU A 166 -22.71 14.11 9.85
N PHE A 167 -23.77 13.81 10.59
CA PHE A 167 -25.12 13.74 10.02
C PHE A 167 -25.96 14.92 10.50
N SER A 168 -26.10 15.92 9.64
CA SER A 168 -27.36 16.66 9.60
C SER A 168 -28.47 15.63 9.33
N PRO A 169 -29.58 15.63 10.09
CA PRO A 169 -30.69 14.73 9.80
C PRO A 169 -31.12 14.94 8.34
N PRO A 170 -31.42 13.87 7.58
CA PRO A 170 -31.93 14.02 6.23
C PRO A 170 -33.16 14.92 6.26
N PRO A 171 -33.38 15.77 5.23
CA PRO A 171 -34.55 16.63 5.18
C PRO A 171 -35.82 15.77 5.32
N PRO A 172 -36.87 16.28 6.00
CA PRO A 172 -38.12 15.55 6.15
C PRO A 172 -38.67 15.17 4.78
N ALA A 173 -39.35 14.02 4.69
CA ALA A 173 -39.82 13.47 3.41
C ALA A 173 -40.67 14.44 2.57
N SER A 174 -41.33 15.41 3.22
CA SER A 174 -42.08 16.50 2.60
C SER A 174 -41.24 17.53 1.82
N GLU A 175 -39.92 17.54 1.99
CA GLU A 175 -38.98 18.47 1.33
C GLU A 175 -38.13 17.79 0.24
N THR A 176 -38.32 16.48 0.01
CA THR A 176 -37.65 15.78 -1.09
C THR A 176 -38.49 15.86 -2.37
N ALA A 177 -37.91 16.35 -3.46
CA ALA A 177 -38.53 16.43 -4.80
C ALA A 177 -39.00 15.06 -5.36
N ALA A 178 -38.71 13.96 -4.66
CA ALA A 178 -39.17 12.61 -4.98
C ALA A 178 -40.59 12.30 -4.47
N TRP A 179 -41.21 13.15 -3.64
CA TRP A 179 -42.52 12.86 -3.05
C TRP A 179 -43.71 13.11 -3.99
N GLU A 180 -43.58 14.05 -4.94
CA GLU A 180 -44.67 14.40 -5.88
C GLU A 180 -44.62 13.62 -7.21
N THR A 181 -43.64 12.74 -7.41
CA THR A 181 -43.60 11.93 -8.64
C THR A 181 -44.42 10.66 -8.48
N GLU A 182 -45.52 10.60 -9.23
CA GLU A 182 -46.38 9.43 -9.37
C GLU A 182 -45.52 8.21 -9.75
N ASN A 183 -45.52 7.18 -8.89
CA ASN A 183 -44.76 5.94 -9.06
C ASN A 183 -45.16 5.21 -10.36
N ARG A 184 -44.55 5.57 -11.50
CA ARG A 184 -44.78 4.97 -12.83
C ARG A 184 -44.34 3.51 -12.97
N GLY A 185 -43.93 2.84 -11.89
CA GLY A 185 -43.23 1.55 -11.93
C GLY A 185 -44.00 0.32 -11.44
N ARG A 186 -45.20 0.45 -10.87
CA ARG A 186 -45.92 -0.73 -10.34
C ARG A 186 -47.15 -1.05 -11.19
N LYS A 187 -46.95 -1.80 -12.28
CA LYS A 187 -48.04 -2.62 -12.82
C LYS A 187 -48.47 -3.58 -11.70
N THR A 188 -49.75 -3.61 -11.40
CA THR A 188 -50.31 -4.55 -10.42
C THR A 188 -50.13 -5.97 -10.94
N ARG A 189 -49.84 -6.92 -10.03
CA ARG A 189 -49.58 -8.34 -10.33
C ARG A 189 -50.67 -8.96 -11.23
N LYS A 190 -51.92 -8.53 -11.03
CA LYS A 190 -53.07 -8.91 -11.85
C LYS A 190 -52.88 -8.62 -13.35
N GLN A 191 -52.25 -7.50 -13.69
CA GLN A 191 -52.01 -7.13 -15.09
C GLN A 191 -50.83 -7.89 -15.71
N GLN A 192 -49.93 -8.47 -14.90
CA GLN A 192 -48.91 -9.39 -15.40
C GLN A 192 -49.48 -10.78 -15.65
N ASP A 193 -50.45 -11.21 -14.85
CA ASP A 193 -51.12 -12.51 -15.02
C ASP A 193 -52.04 -12.48 -16.27
N ASP A 194 -52.76 -11.37 -16.51
CA ASP A 194 -53.63 -11.22 -17.69
C ASP A 194 -52.83 -11.22 -19.02
N ASP A 195 -51.61 -10.68 -19.05
CA ASP A 195 -50.74 -10.66 -20.25
C ASP A 195 -50.16 -12.06 -20.56
N ALA A 196 -50.09 -12.97 -19.58
CA ALA A 196 -49.57 -14.33 -19.77
C ALA A 196 -50.59 -15.27 -20.45
N GLU A 197 -51.89 -15.08 -20.19
CA GLU A 197 -52.95 -15.93 -20.77
C GLU A 197 -53.29 -15.59 -22.23
N ALA A 198 -52.91 -14.42 -22.73
CA ALA A 198 -53.20 -13.98 -24.10
C ALA A 198 -52.27 -14.57 -25.18
N SER A 199 -51.32 -15.44 -24.81
CA SER A 199 -50.25 -15.92 -25.73
C SER A 199 -50.37 -17.39 -26.14
N GLN A 200 -51.50 -18.04 -25.90
CA GLN A 200 -51.78 -19.37 -26.46
C GLN A 200 -52.68 -19.25 -27.70
N ASP A 201 -52.07 -18.94 -28.84
CA ASP A 201 -52.60 -19.20 -30.17
C ASP A 201 -52.09 -20.57 -30.63
N PRO A 202 -52.91 -21.64 -30.63
CA PRO A 202 -52.52 -22.90 -31.23
C PRO A 202 -52.82 -22.85 -32.73
N GLY A 203 -51.95 -22.16 -33.47
CA GLY A 203 -51.88 -22.25 -34.92
C GLY A 203 -50.84 -23.27 -35.33
N ASP A 204 -51.26 -24.53 -35.48
CA ASP A 204 -50.85 -25.46 -36.55
C ASP A 204 -51.26 -26.88 -36.15
N ASP A 205 -52.18 -27.48 -36.89
CA ASP A 205 -52.09 -28.87 -37.30
C ASP A 205 -53.11 -29.16 -38.43
N GLU A 206 -52.55 -29.55 -39.58
CA GLU A 206 -53.05 -30.49 -40.61
C GLU A 206 -54.21 -30.07 -41.56
N GLU A 207 -53.89 -29.79 -42.84
CA GLU A 207 -54.00 -30.71 -44.01
C GLU A 207 -53.45 -30.09 -45.31
#